data_AF-A0AAJ1WY15-F1
#
_entry.id   AF-A0AAJ1WY15-F1
#
_cell.length_a   1.000
_cell.length_b   1.000
_cell.length_c   1.000
_cell.angle_alpha   90.00
_cell.angle_beta   90.00
_cell.angle_gamma   90.00
#
_symmetry.space_group_name_H-M   'P 1'
#
loop_
_entity.id
_entity.type
_entity.pdbx_description
1 polymer ?
#
loop_
_entity_poly.entity_id
_entity_poly.type
_entity_poly.pdbx_seq_one_letter_code
_entity_poly.pdbx_strand_id
1 'polypeptide(L)'
;MPRPASERSSQGNGRVSAWPQARPYSRRAIREALEAGFTTEELSGVLGDRDPTDLVPPHRHEAVPEYGRRAAGEIMVRYVQS
;
A
#
# COMPACT_ATOMS: atom_id res chain seq x y z
N MET A 1 12.85 24.67 -37.13
CA MET A 1 13.20 23.26 -36.80
C MET A 1 12.18 22.74 -35.78
N PRO A 2 11.43 21.65 -36.03
CA PRO A 2 10.52 21.05 -35.05
C PRO A 2 11.06 19.72 -34.44
N ARG A 3 10.57 19.40 -33.22
CA ARG A 3 10.60 18.13 -32.42
C ARG A 3 11.78 17.91 -31.44
N PRO A 4 11.57 17.21 -30.29
CA PRO A 4 10.50 16.22 -30.02
C PRO A 4 9.64 16.41 -28.77
N ALA A 5 8.60 15.58 -28.74
CA ALA A 5 7.67 15.33 -27.66
C ALA A 5 8.32 14.51 -26.53
N SER A 6 7.58 14.41 -25.42
CA SER A 6 7.58 13.33 -24.42
C SER A 6 8.09 13.72 -23.05
N GLU A 7 7.27 14.45 -22.29
CA GLU A 7 7.13 14.17 -20.86
C GLU A 7 5.64 14.25 -20.52
N ARG A 8 4.88 13.26 -21.01
CA ARG A 8 3.66 12.87 -20.31
C ARG A 8 4.16 12.23 -19.01
N SER A 9 4.40 13.06 -18.00
CA SER A 9 4.61 12.61 -16.63
C SER A 9 3.37 11.81 -16.28
N SER A 10 3.46 10.49 -16.37
CA SER A 10 2.56 9.57 -15.70
C SER A 10 2.78 9.83 -14.22
N GLN A 11 2.03 10.81 -13.75
CA GLN A 11 1.87 11.22 -12.37
C GLN A 11 1.37 9.98 -11.64
N GLY A 12 2.31 9.24 -11.06
CA GLY A 12 2.02 8.15 -10.14
C GLY A 12 1.19 8.76 -9.03
N ASN A 13 -0.11 8.47 -9.07
CA ASN A 13 -1.11 9.03 -8.19
C ASN A 13 -1.07 8.29 -6.84
N GLY A 14 0.13 8.16 -6.27
CA GLY A 14 0.30 7.68 -4.91
C GLY A 14 -0.21 8.78 -3.99
N ARG A 15 -1.48 8.68 -3.59
CA ARG A 15 -2.05 9.53 -2.54
C ARG A 15 -1.19 9.32 -1.32
N VAL A 16 -0.28 10.26 -1.08
CA VAL A 16 0.60 10.22 0.09
C VAL A 16 -0.33 10.34 1.29
N SER A 17 -0.46 9.29 2.09
CA SER A 17 -1.25 9.32 3.32
C SER A 17 -0.90 10.58 4.11
N ALA A 18 -1.91 11.35 4.52
CA ALA A 18 -1.73 12.66 5.15
C ALA A 18 -1.03 12.63 6.53
N TRP A 19 -0.50 11.47 6.93
CA TRP A 19 -0.01 11.16 8.26
C TRP A 19 1.50 10.89 8.19
N PRO A 20 2.36 11.69 8.86
CA PRO A 20 3.81 11.51 8.84
C PRO A 20 4.27 10.11 9.26
N GLN A 21 3.49 9.46 10.13
CA GLN A 21 3.75 8.10 10.60
C GLN A 21 3.22 7.01 9.67
N ALA A 22 2.47 7.32 8.60
CA ALA A 22 1.93 6.29 7.70
C ALA A 22 3.03 5.48 7.03
N ARG A 23 4.12 6.12 6.57
CA ARG A 23 5.21 5.44 5.85
C ARG A 23 5.76 4.17 6.53
N PRO A 24 6.16 4.18 7.82
CA PRO A 24 6.63 2.97 8.49
C PRO A 24 5.53 1.90 8.63
N TYR A 25 4.27 2.28 8.82
CA TYR A 25 3.13 1.36 8.84
C TYR A 25 2.91 0.73 7.47
N SER A 26 2.75 1.53 6.41
CA SER A 26 2.55 1.08 5.03
C SER A 26 3.67 0.13 4.60
N ARG A 27 4.93 0.51 4.85
CA ARG A 27 6.10 -0.31 4.51
C ARG A 27 6.10 -1.63 5.28
N ARG A 28 5.66 -1.65 6.53
CA ARG A 28 5.57 -2.91 7.31
C ARG A 28 4.44 -3.78 6.80
N ALA A 29 3.26 -3.24 6.51
CA ALA A 29 2.14 -3.99 5.94
C ALA A 29 2.50 -4.63 4.59
N ILE A 30 3.15 -3.89 3.69
CA ILE A 30 3.61 -4.42 2.41
C ILE A 30 4.61 -5.56 2.63
N ARG A 31 5.60 -5.38 3.52
CA ARG A 31 6.57 -6.45 3.82
C ARG A 31 5.87 -7.70 4.35
N GLU A 32 4.96 -7.54 5.32
CA GLU A 32 4.25 -8.67 5.93
C GLU A 32 3.37 -9.40 4.92
N ALA A 33 2.72 -8.67 4.00
CA ALA A 33 1.93 -9.29 2.94
C ALA A 33 2.81 -10.09 1.96
N LEU A 34 3.97 -9.54 1.57
CA LEU A 34 4.95 -10.26 0.74
C LEU A 34 5.51 -11.49 1.47
N GLU A 35 5.82 -11.38 2.77
CA GLU A 35 6.25 -12.51 3.61
C GLU A 35 5.14 -13.57 3.78
N ALA A 36 3.86 -13.16 3.73
CA ALA A 36 2.71 -14.04 3.73
C ALA A 36 2.42 -14.71 2.36
N GLY A 37 3.20 -14.39 1.32
CA GLY A 37 3.12 -15.02 0.01
C GLY A 37 2.38 -14.23 -1.07
N PHE A 38 1.99 -12.97 -0.80
CA PHE A 38 1.46 -12.11 -1.86
C PHE A 38 2.53 -11.78 -2.90
N THR A 39 2.16 -11.80 -4.17
CA THR A 39 2.92 -11.17 -5.23
C THR A 39 2.67 -9.65 -5.25
N THR A 40 3.60 -8.90 -5.84
CA THR A 40 3.42 -7.45 -6.04
C THR A 40 2.17 -7.14 -6.88
N GLU A 41 1.82 -7.99 -7.84
CA GLU A 41 0.63 -7.83 -8.69
C GLU A 41 -0.66 -8.03 -7.90
N GLU A 42 -0.76 -9.10 -7.10
CA GLU A 42 -1.92 -9.34 -6.21
C GLU A 42 -2.07 -8.20 -5.19
N LEU A 43 -0.95 -7.76 -4.61
CA LEU A 43 -0.96 -6.66 -3.66
C LEU A 43 -1.45 -5.37 -4.31
N SER A 44 -0.96 -5.07 -5.53
CA SER A 44 -1.42 -3.92 -6.30
C SER A 44 -2.88 -4.04 -6.72
N GLY A 45 -3.39 -5.25 -6.98
CA GLY A 45 -4.79 -5.50 -7.29
C GLY A 45 -5.71 -5.21 -6.10
N VAL A 46 -5.32 -5.64 -4.89
CA VAL A 46 -6.10 -5.42 -3.67
C VAL A 46 -6.02 -3.95 -3.20
N LEU A 47 -4.82 -3.37 -3.22
CA LEU A 47 -4.59 -2.00 -2.77
C LEU A 47 -5.11 -0.98 -3.78
N GLY A 48 -4.92 -1.22 -5.08
CA GLY A 48 -5.09 -0.23 -6.14
C GLY A 48 -4.16 0.96 -5.93
N ASP A 49 -4.68 2.18 -6.12
CA ASP A 49 -3.97 3.43 -5.83
C ASP A 49 -4.01 3.84 -4.34
N ARG A 50 -4.52 2.98 -3.44
CA ARG A 50 -4.69 3.30 -2.01
C ARG A 50 -3.49 2.82 -1.20
N ASP A 51 -3.16 3.57 -0.15
CA ASP A 51 -2.16 3.14 0.81
C ASP A 51 -2.75 2.05 1.73
N PRO A 52 -1.95 1.06 2.19
CA PRO A 52 -2.40 0.09 3.19
C PRO A 52 -3.02 0.74 4.43
N THR A 53 -2.54 1.93 4.84
CA THR A 53 -3.09 2.67 5.99
C THR A 53 -4.44 3.32 5.70
N ASP A 54 -4.78 3.58 4.44
CA ASP A 54 -6.12 4.03 4.05
C ASP A 54 -7.12 2.86 4.05
N LEU A 55 -6.64 1.67 3.67
CA LEU A 55 -7.42 0.43 3.66
C LEU A 55 -7.60 -0.17 5.05
N VAL A 56 -6.56 -0.06 5.87
CA VAL A 56 -6.49 -0.60 7.22
C VAL A 56 -5.94 0.52 8.10
N PRO A 57 -6.82 1.36 8.69
CA PRO A 57 -6.36 2.43 9.56
C PRO A 57 -5.58 1.87 10.76
N PRO A 58 -4.40 2.41 11.11
CA PRO A 58 -3.68 2.00 12.32
C PRO A 58 -4.49 2.38 13.57
N HIS A 59 -4.48 1.52 14.59
CA HIS A 59 -5.11 1.86 15.86
C HIS A 59 -4.26 2.87 16.64
N ARG A 60 -4.91 3.64 17.52
CA ARG A 60 -4.20 4.57 18.42
C ARG A 60 -3.26 3.77 19.32
N HIS A 61 -1.96 4.05 19.24
CA HIS A 61 -0.87 3.35 19.96
C HIS A 61 -0.54 1.93 19.47
N GLU A 62 -1.02 1.51 18.31
CA GLU A 62 -0.63 0.24 17.71
C GLU A 62 0.86 0.24 17.38
N ALA A 63 1.59 -0.83 17.71
CA ALA A 63 2.98 -0.94 17.31
C ALA A 63 3.09 -1.28 15.81
N VAL A 64 4.12 -0.75 15.13
CA VAL A 64 4.34 -0.98 13.69
C VAL A 64 4.35 -2.48 13.30
N PRO A 65 5.00 -3.39 14.06
CA PRO A 65 4.95 -4.83 13.76
C PRO A 65 3.56 -5.45 13.94
N GLU A 66 2.79 -4.99 14.93
CA GLU A 66 1.43 -5.47 15.18
C GLU A 66 0.47 -5.04 14.07
N TYR A 67 0.56 -3.76 13.70
CA TYR A 67 -0.13 -3.21 12.54
C TYR A 67 0.17 -4.03 11.28
N GLY A 68 1.45 -4.33 11.03
CA GLY A 68 1.87 -5.06 9.84
C GLY A 68 1.14 -6.40 9.67
N ARG A 69 1.12 -7.21 10.74
CA ARG A 69 0.44 -8.52 10.75
C ARG A 69 -1.06 -8.39 10.54
N ARG A 70 -1.69 -7.43 11.22
CA ARG A 70 -3.13 -7.17 11.07
C ARG A 70 -3.48 -6.71 9.66
N ALA A 71 -2.73 -5.73 9.13
CA ALA A 71 -2.96 -5.19 7.80
C ALA A 71 -2.75 -6.25 6.72
N ALA A 72 -1.73 -7.11 6.83
CA ALA A 72 -1.54 -8.24 5.92
C ALA A 72 -2.73 -9.22 5.96
N GLY A 73 -3.25 -9.54 7.15
CA GLY A 73 -4.44 -10.38 7.29
C GLY A 73 -5.69 -9.75 6.63
N GLU A 74 -5.92 -8.46 6.83
CA GLU A 74 -7.02 -7.73 6.20
C GLU A 74 -6.88 -7.65 4.67
N ILE A 75 -5.65 -7.47 4.17
CA ILE A 75 -5.35 -7.53 2.73
C ILE A 75 -5.67 -8.94 2.19
N MET A 76 -5.31 -9.99 2.93
CA MET A 76 -5.60 -11.37 2.55
C MET A 76 -7.09 -11.68 2.50
N VAL A 77 -7.84 -11.27 3.51
CA VAL A 77 -9.31 -11.45 3.54
C VAL A 77 -9.96 -10.77 2.34
N ARG A 78 -9.51 -9.55 1.99
CA ARG A 78 -10.01 -8.82 0.82
C ARG A 78 -9.64 -9.47 -0.49
N TYR A 79 -8.45 -10.05 -0.59
CA TYR A 79 -8.02 -10.79 -1.78
C TYR A 79 -8.92 -11.98 -2.06
N VAL A 80 -9.23 -12.78 -1.03
CA VAL A 80 -10.08 -13.99 -1.18
C VAL A 80 -11.56 -13.63 -1.48
N GLN A 81 -11.98 -12.41 -1.17
CA GLN A 81 -13.34 -11.91 -1.44
C GLN A 81 -13.47 -11.16 -2.78
N SER A 82 -12.35 -10.89 -3.47
CA SER A 82 -12.32 -10.15 -4.74
C SER A 82 -12.41 -11.07 -5.95
#